data_AF-A0A9D2KQ46-F1
#
_entry.id   AF-A0A9D2KQ46-F1
#
_cell.length_a   1.000
_cell.length_b   1.000
_cell.length_c   1.000
_cell.angle_alpha   90.00
_cell.angle_beta   90.00
_cell.angle_gamma   90.00
#
_symmetry.space_group_name_H-M   'P 1'
#
loop_
_entity.id
_entity.type
_entity.pdbx_description
1 polymer ?
#
loop_
_entity_poly.entity_id
_entity_poly.type
_entity_poly.pdbx_seq_one_letter_code
_entity_poly.pdbx_strand_id
1 'polypeptide(L)'
;MPINMLFLCLLPLLLSACLAPKESGLFGRFPENYTDPEDGFTLWMPANMRSRFGINHAYMQELIDDCVSDRYRGYPYVWSGIDVYKQLDENTRLYAYYYYYNKNEPPKAEVLPFDRKLSDVRVRYITVINMTVDKEGLITGCKYWRFRR
;
A
#
# COMPACT_ATOMS: atom_id res chain seq x y z
N MET A 1 -5.58 -28.96 50.57
CA MET A 1 -4.75 -28.69 49.37
C MET A 1 -4.99 -27.24 48.98
N PRO A 2 -4.00 -26.34 49.03
CA PRO A 2 -4.24 -24.96 48.63
C PRO A 2 -4.23 -24.89 47.10
N ILE A 3 -5.29 -24.32 46.53
CA ILE A 3 -5.38 -23.99 45.11
C ILE A 3 -4.46 -22.80 44.87
N ASN A 4 -3.50 -22.97 43.97
CA ASN A 4 -2.50 -21.97 43.59
C ASN A 4 -3.19 -20.75 42.94
N MET A 5 -3.47 -19.72 43.74
CA MET A 5 -4.13 -18.47 43.35
C MET A 5 -3.21 -17.52 42.56
N LEU A 6 -2.12 -18.01 41.96
CA LEU A 6 -1.18 -17.19 41.18
C LEU A 6 -1.50 -17.14 39.68
N PHE A 7 -2.38 -18.01 39.18
CA PHE A 7 -2.63 -18.13 37.73
C PHE A 7 -3.80 -17.31 37.19
N LEU A 8 -4.55 -16.59 38.04
CA LEU A 8 -5.74 -15.85 37.61
C LEU A 8 -5.49 -14.41 37.15
N CYS A 9 -4.28 -13.86 37.34
CA CYS A 9 -3.98 -12.46 36.98
C CYS A 9 -3.38 -12.28 35.58
N LEU A 10 -3.10 -13.36 34.83
CA LEU A 10 -2.49 -13.27 33.50
C LEU A 10 -3.51 -13.35 32.34
N LEU A 11 -4.77 -13.64 32.62
CA LEU A 11 -5.82 -13.74 31.58
C LEU A 11 -6.34 -12.39 31.00
N PRO A 12 -6.36 -11.25 31.71
CA PRO A 12 -6.93 -10.03 31.15
C PRO A 12 -5.97 -9.28 30.19
N LEU A 13 -4.69 -9.68 30.13
CA LEU A 13 -3.69 -9.12 29.21
C LEU A 13 -3.72 -9.73 27.80
N LEU A 14 -4.40 -10.86 27.61
CA LEU A 14 -4.42 -11.60 26.34
C LEU A 14 -5.64 -11.27 25.45
N LEU A 15 -6.60 -10.49 25.92
CA LEU A 15 -7.93 -10.39 25.29
C LEU A 15 -8.40 -8.98 24.90
N SER A 16 -7.61 -7.93 25.09
CA SER A 16 -8.05 -6.56 24.78
C SER A 16 -7.10 -5.79 23.89
N ALA A 17 -6.88 -6.28 22.66
CA ALA A 17 -6.74 -5.45 21.46
C ALA A 17 -6.62 -6.30 20.17
N CYS A 18 -7.40 -7.36 20.00
CA CYS A 18 -7.78 -7.77 18.65
C CYS A 18 -8.81 -6.75 18.14
N LEU A 19 -8.37 -5.50 17.92
CA LEU A 19 -9.03 -4.64 16.95
C LEU A 19 -9.07 -5.47 15.68
N ALA A 20 -10.27 -5.84 15.24
CA ALA A 20 -10.44 -6.44 13.92
C ALA A 20 -9.61 -5.60 12.95
N PRO A 21 -8.74 -6.23 12.13
CA PRO A 21 -7.87 -5.49 11.23
C PRO A 21 -8.73 -4.47 10.49
N LYS A 22 -8.43 -3.18 10.66
CA LYS A 22 -9.13 -2.14 9.93
C LYS A 22 -8.90 -2.43 8.47
N GLU A 23 -9.95 -2.90 7.81
CA GLU A 23 -9.95 -3.16 6.38
C GLU A 23 -9.57 -1.89 5.64
N SER A 24 -8.74 -2.05 4.62
CA SER A 24 -8.41 -0.98 3.71
C SER A 24 -9.67 -0.66 2.91
N GLY A 25 -10.19 0.56 3.03
CA GLY A 25 -11.45 0.94 2.38
C GLY A 25 -11.46 0.69 0.86
N LEU A 26 -10.30 0.77 0.20
CA LEU A 26 -10.16 0.51 -1.24
C LEU A 26 -9.95 -0.97 -1.57
N PHE A 27 -9.21 -1.71 -0.75
CA PHE A 27 -8.81 -3.09 -1.01
C PHE A 27 -9.68 -4.11 -0.25
N GLY A 28 -10.66 -3.65 0.54
CA GLY A 28 -11.58 -4.47 1.32
C GLY A 28 -10.83 -5.28 2.37
N ARG A 29 -10.93 -6.60 2.26
CA ARG A 29 -10.38 -7.63 3.17
C ARG A 29 -8.92 -7.50 3.60
N PHE A 30 -8.14 -6.63 2.95
CA PHE A 30 -6.76 -6.40 3.32
C PHE A 30 -6.67 -5.30 4.38
N PRO A 31 -5.93 -5.48 5.48
CA PRO A 31 -5.76 -4.43 6.48
C PRO A 31 -5.07 -3.17 5.92
N GLU A 32 -5.25 -2.03 6.59
CA GLU A 32 -4.52 -0.78 6.28
C GLU A 32 -2.99 -0.92 6.33
N ASN A 33 -2.45 -1.88 7.07
CA ASN A 33 -1.05 -2.29 6.98
C ASN A 33 -1.05 -3.78 6.64
N TYR A 34 -0.82 -4.10 5.38
CA TYR A 34 -0.77 -5.48 4.90
C TYR A 34 0.63 -6.02 5.07
N THR A 35 0.75 -7.07 5.88
CA THR A 35 1.94 -7.89 5.97
C THR A 35 1.67 -9.19 5.24
N ASP A 36 2.49 -9.51 4.26
CA ASP A 36 2.44 -10.79 3.58
C ASP A 36 2.87 -11.89 4.56
N PRO A 37 2.07 -12.96 4.71
CA PRO A 37 2.36 -14.01 5.66
C PRO A 37 3.52 -14.92 5.24
N GLU A 38 3.90 -14.96 3.96
CA GLU A 38 4.95 -15.84 3.46
C GLU A 38 6.36 -15.27 3.68
N ASP A 39 6.55 -13.98 3.42
CA ASP A 39 7.86 -13.32 3.48
C ASP A 39 7.95 -12.18 4.50
N GLY A 40 6.85 -11.88 5.22
CA GLY A 40 6.79 -10.78 6.19
C GLY A 40 6.78 -9.38 5.55
N PHE A 41 6.66 -9.30 4.22
CA PHE A 41 6.66 -8.05 3.49
C PHE A 41 5.50 -7.16 3.92
N THR A 42 5.79 -5.95 4.42
CA THR A 42 4.77 -5.02 4.91
C THR A 42 4.59 -3.81 3.99
N LEU A 43 3.34 -3.54 3.62
CA LEU A 43 2.85 -2.35 2.92
C LEU A 43 1.84 -1.57 3.75
N TRP A 44 1.88 -0.26 3.60
CA TRP A 44 0.85 0.63 4.08
C TRP A 44 -0.16 0.96 2.97
N MET A 45 -1.45 0.74 3.26
CA MET A 45 -2.58 0.81 2.34
C MET A 45 -3.76 1.58 2.95
N PRO A 46 -3.64 2.90 3.14
CA PRO A 46 -4.68 3.69 3.79
C PRO A 46 -5.99 3.70 2.99
N ALA A 47 -7.11 3.86 3.69
CA ALA A 47 -8.43 3.81 3.06
C ALA A 47 -8.67 4.87 1.97
N ASN A 48 -7.94 6.00 2.01
CA ASN A 48 -8.08 7.13 1.10
C ASN A 48 -7.02 7.18 -0.02
N MET A 49 -6.31 6.09 -0.30
CA MET A 49 -5.36 6.01 -1.42
C MET A 49 -6.00 6.39 -2.75
N ARG A 50 -5.21 7.05 -3.62
CA ARG A 50 -5.62 7.44 -4.97
C ARG A 50 -4.80 6.73 -6.03
N SER A 51 -5.43 6.44 -7.17
CA SER A 51 -4.72 5.92 -8.32
C SER A 51 -3.91 7.05 -8.95
N ARG A 52 -2.64 6.80 -9.31
CA ARG A 52 -1.90 7.75 -10.15
C ARG A 52 -2.39 7.69 -11.60
N PHE A 53 -2.50 6.49 -12.19
CA PHE A 53 -2.97 6.30 -13.57
C PHE A 53 -3.53 4.89 -13.82
N GLY A 54 -4.32 4.75 -14.89
CA GLY A 54 -4.53 3.47 -15.58
C GLY A 54 -3.38 3.25 -16.57
N ILE A 55 -2.60 2.19 -16.40
CA ILE A 55 -1.35 1.96 -17.15
C ILE A 55 -1.40 0.60 -17.84
N ASN A 56 -0.82 0.49 -19.04
CA ASN A 56 -0.65 -0.79 -19.71
C ASN A 56 0.29 -1.76 -18.94
N HIS A 57 0.26 -3.05 -19.28
CA HIS A 57 1.05 -4.04 -18.55
C HIS A 57 2.57 -3.82 -18.63
N ALA A 58 3.08 -3.39 -19.79
CA ALA A 58 4.52 -3.23 -20.02
C ALA A 58 5.11 -2.12 -19.13
N TYR A 59 4.52 -0.93 -19.16
CA TYR A 59 4.98 0.18 -18.33
C TYR A 59 4.79 -0.12 -16.83
N MET A 60 3.77 -0.90 -16.47
CA MET A 60 3.61 -1.37 -15.10
C MET A 60 4.68 -2.37 -14.65
N GLN A 61 5.26 -3.13 -15.59
CA GLN A 61 6.40 -3.97 -15.28
C GLN A 61 7.67 -3.14 -15.12
N GLU A 62 7.88 -2.13 -15.96
CA GLU A 62 9.02 -1.20 -15.84
C GLU A 62 9.07 -0.53 -14.46
N LEU A 63 7.95 0.03 -13.98
CA LEU A 63 7.88 0.65 -12.65
C LEU A 63 8.20 -0.33 -11.51
N ILE A 64 7.78 -1.58 -11.65
CA ILE A 64 8.08 -2.64 -10.68
C ILE A 64 9.56 -2.99 -10.73
N ASP A 65 10.12 -3.15 -11.92
CA ASP A 65 11.52 -3.48 -12.10
C ASP A 65 12.41 -2.34 -11.56
N ASP A 66 12.03 -1.08 -11.77
CA ASP A 66 12.67 0.09 -11.16
C ASP A 66 12.64 0.04 -9.63
N CYS A 67 11.49 -0.35 -9.05
CA CYS A 67 11.32 -0.51 -7.60
C CYS A 67 12.19 -1.64 -7.03
N VAL A 68 12.16 -2.82 -7.66
CA VAL A 68 12.92 -4.02 -7.24
C VAL A 68 14.42 -3.81 -7.34
N SER A 69 14.87 -3.07 -8.35
CA SER A 69 16.29 -2.79 -8.60
C SER A 69 16.81 -1.56 -7.85
N ASP A 70 16.03 -0.99 -6.92
CA ASP A 70 16.36 0.24 -6.19
C ASP A 70 16.67 1.45 -7.11
N ARG A 71 16.27 1.43 -8.38
CA ARG A 71 16.59 2.49 -9.36
C ARG A 71 15.94 3.83 -9.03
N TYR A 72 14.88 3.85 -8.23
CA TYR A 72 14.30 5.10 -7.73
C TYR A 72 15.17 5.80 -6.67
N ARG A 73 16.10 5.09 -6.01
CA ARG A 73 16.84 5.66 -4.89
C ARG A 73 17.66 6.88 -5.35
N GLY A 74 17.53 7.99 -4.63
CA GLY A 74 18.20 9.26 -4.93
C GLY A 74 17.51 10.11 -6.00
N TYR A 75 16.45 9.62 -6.65
CA TYR A 75 15.65 10.44 -7.55
C TYR A 75 14.66 11.32 -6.78
N PRO A 76 14.37 12.55 -7.27
CA PRO A 76 13.32 13.38 -6.72
C PRO A 76 11.96 12.70 -6.79
N TYR A 77 11.24 12.69 -5.68
CA TYR A 77 9.86 12.22 -5.66
C TYR A 77 8.94 13.26 -6.32
N VAL A 78 8.39 12.91 -7.48
CA VAL A 78 7.40 13.76 -8.17
C VAL A 78 6.04 13.56 -7.50
N TRP A 79 5.68 14.47 -6.60
CA TRP A 79 4.38 14.46 -5.92
C TRP A 79 3.27 14.92 -6.87
N SER A 80 2.22 14.11 -6.98
CA SER A 80 1.08 14.38 -7.87
C SER A 80 0.01 15.27 -7.24
N GLY A 81 0.21 15.75 -6.01
CA GLY A 81 -0.78 16.52 -5.24
C GLY A 81 -1.89 15.68 -4.61
N ILE A 82 -2.04 14.42 -5.03
CA ILE A 82 -3.12 13.51 -4.63
C ILE A 82 -2.64 12.31 -3.81
N ASP A 83 -1.32 12.08 -3.74
CA ASP A 83 -0.79 10.94 -3.00
C ASP A 83 -0.96 11.14 -1.50
N VAL A 84 -1.47 10.10 -0.83
CA VAL A 84 -1.58 10.07 0.62
C VAL A 84 -0.22 9.75 1.20
N TYR A 85 0.15 10.40 2.30
CA TYR A 85 1.37 10.09 3.01
C TYR A 85 1.14 9.92 4.51
N LYS A 86 2.00 9.12 5.13
CA LYS A 86 2.17 8.99 6.57
C LYS A 86 3.54 9.53 6.93
N GLN A 87 3.61 10.40 7.92
CA GLN A 87 4.88 10.80 8.52
C GLN A 87 5.43 9.62 9.34
N LEU A 88 6.64 9.15 9.04
CA LEU A 88 7.29 8.07 9.79
C LEU A 88 8.12 8.63 10.96
N ASP A 89 8.85 9.71 10.70
CA ASP A 89 9.63 10.52 11.64
C ASP A 89 9.69 11.96 11.12
N GLU A 90 10.40 12.88 11.77
CA GLU A 90 10.46 14.30 11.37
C GLU A 90 10.97 14.53 9.94
N ASN A 91 11.76 13.60 9.38
CA ASN A 91 12.45 13.74 8.11
C ASN A 91 11.92 12.79 7.03
N THR A 92 11.11 11.80 7.39
CA THR A 92 10.74 10.72 6.47
C THR A 92 9.23 10.62 6.29
N ARG A 93 8.80 10.61 5.03
CA ARG A 93 7.42 10.35 4.64
C ARG A 93 7.31 9.04 3.86
N LEU A 94 6.26 8.29 4.15
CA LEU A 94 5.84 7.15 3.35
C LEU A 94 4.64 7.56 2.51
N TYR A 95 4.80 7.65 1.20
CA TYR A 95 3.72 7.90 0.25
C TYR A 95 3.11 6.58 -0.21
N ALA A 96 1.78 6.53 -0.30
CA ALA A 96 1.05 5.38 -0.80
C ALA A 96 0.13 5.79 -1.96
N TYR A 97 0.26 5.07 -3.07
CA TYR A 97 -0.60 5.18 -4.24
C TYR A 97 -0.71 3.83 -4.94
N TYR A 98 -1.61 3.72 -5.91
CA TYR A 98 -1.76 2.51 -6.71
C TYR A 98 -1.89 2.80 -8.20
N TYR A 99 -1.61 1.78 -8.99
CA TYR A 99 -1.91 1.72 -10.41
C TYR A 99 -2.84 0.56 -10.71
N TYR A 100 -3.58 0.66 -11.80
CA TYR A 100 -4.41 -0.44 -12.29
C TYR A 100 -4.22 -0.64 -13.79
N TYR A 101 -4.37 -1.90 -14.23
CA TYR A 101 -4.38 -2.27 -15.65
C TYR A 101 -5.71 -2.94 -16.02
N ASN A 102 -6.36 -2.40 -17.05
CA ASN A 102 -7.52 -3.00 -17.70
C ASN A 102 -7.12 -3.52 -19.09
N LYS A 103 -7.14 -4.84 -19.29
CA LYS A 103 -6.77 -5.45 -20.58
C LYS A 103 -7.79 -5.22 -21.70
N ASN A 104 -9.03 -4.86 -21.33
CA ASN A 104 -10.15 -4.73 -22.27
C ASN A 104 -10.31 -3.29 -22.78
N GLU A 105 -9.53 -2.34 -22.24
CA GLU A 105 -9.51 -0.97 -22.71
C GLU A 105 -8.18 -0.72 -23.41
N PRO A 106 -8.18 -0.14 -24.63
CA PRO A 106 -6.94 0.27 -25.27
C PRO A 106 -6.21 1.26 -24.35
N PRO A 107 -4.86 1.29 -24.37
CA PRO A 107 -4.09 2.23 -23.56
C PRO A 107 -4.51 3.65 -23.92
N LYS A 108 -5.36 4.27 -23.09
CA LYS A 108 -5.70 5.68 -23.22
C LYS A 108 -4.64 6.45 -22.45
N ALA A 109 -3.83 7.22 -23.18
CA ALA A 109 -2.79 8.08 -22.61
C ALA A 109 -3.37 9.11 -21.62
N GLU A 110 -4.67 9.41 -21.71
CA GLU A 110 -5.35 10.36 -20.85
C GLU A 110 -6.78 9.89 -20.56
N VAL A 111 -7.02 9.22 -19.43
CA VAL A 111 -8.28 9.36 -18.68
C VAL A 111 -7.99 9.03 -17.22
N LEU A 112 -8.15 10.02 -16.34
CA LEU A 112 -8.14 9.86 -14.90
C LEU A 112 -9.58 9.59 -14.45
N PRO A 113 -9.96 8.39 -14.00
CA PRO A 113 -11.24 8.21 -13.34
C PRO A 113 -11.07 8.67 -11.88
N PHE A 114 -11.05 9.98 -11.67
CA PHE A 114 -10.92 10.55 -10.33
C PHE A 114 -12.16 10.35 -9.44
N ASP A 115 -13.28 9.88 -10.02
CA ASP A 115 -14.54 9.71 -9.28
C ASP A 115 -15.16 8.30 -9.37
N ARG A 116 -14.53 7.33 -10.07
CA ARG A 116 -15.05 5.95 -10.08
C ARG A 116 -14.47 5.16 -8.92
N LYS A 117 -15.35 4.51 -8.15
CA LYS A 117 -14.91 3.52 -7.18
C LYS A 117 -14.24 2.39 -7.96
N LEU A 118 -13.13 1.85 -7.43
CA LEU A 118 -12.42 0.73 -8.05
C LEU A 118 -13.32 -0.50 -8.28
N SER A 119 -14.44 -0.60 -7.55
CA SER A 119 -15.52 -1.56 -7.77
C SER A 119 -16.11 -1.53 -9.18
N ASP A 120 -16.05 -0.37 -9.85
CA ASP A 120 -16.77 -0.11 -11.09
C ASP A 120 -15.93 -0.44 -12.34
N VAL A 121 -14.66 -0.83 -12.16
CA VAL A 121 -13.72 -1.16 -13.23
C VAL A 121 -13.32 -2.63 -13.13
N ARG A 122 -13.43 -3.39 -14.23
CA ARG A 122 -12.91 -4.76 -14.31
C ARG A 122 -11.39 -4.75 -14.47
N VAL A 123 -10.70 -4.51 -13.38
CA VAL A 123 -9.24 -4.48 -13.30
C VAL A 123 -8.66 -5.90 -13.29
N ARG A 124 -7.62 -6.14 -14.10
CA ARG A 124 -6.86 -7.41 -14.11
C ARG A 124 -5.79 -7.44 -13.02
N TYR A 125 -5.07 -6.34 -12.85
CA TYR A 125 -4.02 -6.19 -11.85
C TYR A 125 -4.12 -4.83 -11.18
N ILE A 126 -3.98 -4.82 -9.85
CA ILE A 126 -3.78 -3.59 -9.08
C ILE A 126 -2.41 -3.69 -8.43
N THR A 127 -1.56 -2.69 -8.66
CA THR A 127 -0.24 -2.59 -8.04
C THR A 127 -0.27 -1.46 -7.03
N VAL A 128 -0.11 -1.78 -5.75
CA VAL A 128 0.14 -0.79 -4.69
C VAL A 128 1.64 -0.50 -4.66
N ILE A 129 1.99 0.78 -4.50
CA ILE A 129 3.36 1.23 -4.33
C ILE A 129 3.45 2.10 -3.07
N ASN A 130 4.51 1.87 -2.31
CA ASN A 130 4.96 2.68 -1.19
C ASN A 130 6.32 3.27 -1.52
N MET A 131 6.43 4.60 -1.49
CA MET A 131 7.68 5.32 -1.66
C MET A 131 8.07 5.97 -0.34
N THR A 132 9.23 5.62 0.19
CA THR A 132 9.84 6.32 1.31
C THR A 132 10.65 7.50 0.76
N VAL A 133 10.40 8.69 1.29
CA VAL A 133 10.98 9.95 0.81
C VAL A 133 11.55 10.70 1.99
N ASP A 134 12.77 11.20 1.86
CA ASP A 134 13.42 12.02 2.88
C ASP A 134 12.95 13.49 2.84
N LYS A 135 13.51 14.32 3.72
CA LYS A 135 13.12 15.73 3.88
C LYS A 135 13.56 16.59 2.70
N GLU A 136 14.60 16.16 1.98
CA GLU A 136 15.06 16.75 0.73
C GLU A 136 14.14 16.41 -0.46
N GLY A 137 13.19 15.50 -0.27
CA GLY A 137 12.26 15.06 -1.31
C GLY A 137 12.84 13.98 -2.20
N LEU A 138 13.90 13.30 -1.79
CA LEU A 138 14.52 12.21 -2.53
C LEU A 138 13.94 10.86 -2.09
N ILE A 139 13.75 9.97 -3.05
CA ILE A 139 13.28 8.61 -2.76
C ILE A 139 14.43 7.84 -2.11
N THR A 140 14.17 7.24 -0.94
CA THR A 140 15.13 6.43 -0.19
C THR A 140 14.78 4.95 -0.17
N GLY A 141 13.54 4.60 -0.54
CA GLY A 141 13.11 3.21 -0.69
C GLY A 141 11.80 3.08 -1.45
N CYS A 142 11.64 1.92 -2.08
CA CYS A 142 10.41 1.55 -2.77
C CYS A 142 9.96 0.16 -2.32
N LYS A 143 8.66 0.00 -2.10
CA LYS A 143 8.00 -1.28 -1.89
C LYS A 143 6.76 -1.35 -2.77
N TYR A 144 6.44 -2.52 -3.29
CA TYR A 144 5.25 -2.70 -4.10
C TYR A 144 4.58 -4.05 -3.83
N TRP A 145 3.30 -4.14 -4.14
CA TRP A 145 2.58 -5.41 -4.20
C TRP A 145 1.61 -5.42 -5.36
N ARG A 146 1.65 -6.51 -6.13
CA ARG A 146 0.75 -6.72 -7.25
C ARG A 146 -0.34 -7.71 -6.84
N PHE A 147 -1.53 -7.20 -6.55
CA PHE A 147 -2.69 -8.03 -6.28
C PHE A 147 -3.15 -8.72 -7.57
N ARG A 148 -3.33 -10.04 -7.47
CA ARG A 148 -3.99 -10.86 -8.48
C ARG A 148 -5.43 -11.09 -7.99
N ARG A 149 -6.42 -10.69 -8.79
CA ARG A 149 -7.83 -11.05 -8.55
C ARG A 149 -8.15 -12.37 -9.22
#